data_AF-A0A1V4I0V0-F1
#
_entry.id   AF-A0A1V4I0V0-F1
#
_cell.length_a   1.000
_cell.length_b   1.000
_cell.length_c   1.000
_cell.angle_alpha   90.00
_cell.angle_beta   90.00
_cell.angle_gamma   90.00
#
_symmetry.space_group_name_H-M   'P 1'
#
loop_
_entity.id
_entity.type
_entity.pdbx_description
1 polymer ?
#
loop_
_entity_poly.entity_id
_entity_poly.type
_entity_poly.pdbx_seq_one_letter_code
_entity_poly.pdbx_strand_id
1 'polypeptide(L)' 'MPDLDPLESVAASELVSSSLLAALIPALVNRGVLTQQDATEIYENALMLLEMQQGADPAVQHVYETARELIEAHLRPE' A
#
# COMPACT_ATOMS: atom_id res chain seq x y z
N MET A 1 1.70 -26.10 -14.23
CA MET A 1 1.83 -24.63 -14.22
C MET A 1 3.28 -24.33 -14.54
N PRO A 2 3.61 -23.35 -15.38
CA PRO A 2 5.00 -22.88 -15.40
C PRO A 2 5.34 -22.48 -13.96
N ASP A 3 6.43 -23.02 -13.43
CA ASP A 3 6.94 -22.55 -12.14
C ASP A 3 7.23 -21.06 -12.32
N LEU A 4 6.49 -20.23 -11.59
CA LEU A 4 6.74 -18.79 -11.56
C LEU A 4 8.17 -18.58 -11.05
N ASP A 5 8.89 -17.64 -11.65
CA ASP A 5 10.16 -17.18 -11.10
C ASP A 5 9.92 -16.78 -9.62
N PRO A 6 10.81 -17.12 -8.66
CA PRO A 6 10.67 -16.68 -7.28
C PRO A 6 10.37 -15.18 -7.11
N LEU A 7 10.93 -14.32 -7.96
CA LEU A 7 10.65 -12.89 -7.98
C LEU A 7 9.21 -12.58 -8.44
N GLU A 8 8.73 -13.27 -9.48
CA GLU A 8 7.35 -13.15 -9.97
C GLU A 8 6.35 -13.62 -8.92
N SER A 9 6.67 -14.70 -8.19
CA SER A 9 5.82 -15.20 -7.10
C SER A 9 5.74 -14.21 -5.93
N VAL A 10 6.85 -13.55 -5.57
CA VAL A 10 6.86 -12.51 -4.54
C VAL A 10 6.07 -11.29 -5.01
N ALA A 11 6.30 -10.82 -6.23
CA ALA A 11 5.57 -9.70 -6.81
C ALA A 11 4.06 -9.95 -6.88
N ALA A 12 3.64 -11.16 -7.27
CA ALA A 12 2.24 -11.56 -7.28
C ALA A 12 1.63 -11.59 -5.87
N SER A 13 2.37 -12.08 -4.87
CA SER A 13 1.93 -12.09 -3.47
C SER A 13 1.76 -10.68 -2.90
N GLU A 14 2.70 -9.78 -3.21
CA GLU A 14 2.61 -8.37 -2.84
C GLU A 14 1.43 -7.67 -3.52
N LEU A 15 1.22 -7.91 -4.82
CA LEU A 15 0.09 -7.35 -5.56
C LEU A 15 -1.26 -7.82 -5.00
N VAL A 16 -1.39 -9.11 -4.66
CA VAL A 16 -2.62 -9.66 -4.04
C VAL A 16 -2.86 -9.00 -2.67
N SER A 17 -1.82 -8.91 -1.84
CA SER A 17 -1.93 -8.35 -0.49
C SER A 17 -2.31 -6.87 -0.51
N SER A 18 -1.62 -6.08 -1.34
CA SER A 18 -1.93 -4.66 -1.53
C SER A 18 -3.34 -4.43 -2.09
N SER A 19 -3.78 -5.23 -3.06
CA SER A 19 -5.13 -5.14 -3.63
C SER A 19 -6.21 -5.47 -2.60
N LEU A 20 -5.98 -6.48 -1.75
CA LEU A 20 -6.91 -6.84 -0.67
C LEU A 20 -7.01 -5.75 0.38
N LEU A 21 -5.88 -5.16 0.80
CA LEU A 21 -5.85 -4.06 1.76
C LEU A 21 -6.57 -2.83 1.22
N ALA A 22 -6.29 -2.44 -0.03
CA ALA A 22 -6.95 -1.32 -0.70
C ALA A 22 -8.47 -1.50 -0.82
N ALA A 23 -8.94 -2.74 -1.03
CA ALA A 23 -10.37 -3.04 -1.05
C ALA A 23 -11.00 -3.14 0.35
N LEU A 24 -10.23 -3.54 1.36
CA LEU A 24 -10.72 -3.77 2.72
C LEU A 24 -11.04 -2.47 3.45
N ILE A 25 -10.16 -1.47 3.37
CA ILE A 25 -10.34 -0.16 4.04
C ILE A 25 -11.69 0.48 3.69
N PRO A 26 -12.05 0.71 2.41
CA PRO A 26 -13.35 1.27 2.06
C PRO A 26 -14.52 0.34 2.41
N ALA A 27 -14.33 -0.98 2.38
CA ALA A 27 -15.37 -1.93 2.82
C ALA A 27 -15.66 -1.81 4.32
N LEU A 28 -14.65 -1.58 5.17
CA LEU A 28 -14.80 -1.38 6.60
C LEU A 28 -15.46 -0.04 6.93
N VAL A 29 -15.12 1.02 6.19
CA VAL A 29 -15.81 2.32 6.27
C VAL A 29 -17.28 2.16 5.91
N ASN A 30 -17.59 1.53 4.78
CA ASN A 30 -18.95 1.34 4.30
C ASN A 30 -19.83 0.52 5.26
N ARG A 31 -19.20 -0.31 6.13
CA ARG A 31 -19.88 -1.06 7.19
C ARG A 31 -19.93 -0.34 8.53
N GLY A 32 -19.39 0.88 8.63
CA GLY A 32 -19.33 1.66 9.86
C GLY A 32 -18.39 1.11 10.93
N VAL A 33 -17.47 0.20 10.54
CA VAL A 33 -16.44 -0.34 11.46
C VAL A 33 -15.32 0.67 11.66
N LEU A 34 -15.00 1.42 10.60
CA LEU A 34 -14.07 2.54 10.61
C LEU A 34 -14.82 3.82 10.25
N THR A 35 -14.43 4.93 10.85
CA THR A 35 -14.79 6.27 10.37
C THR A 35 -13.91 6.64 9.17
N GLN A 36 -14.31 7.68 8.41
CA GLN A 36 -13.43 8.23 7.39
C GLN A 36 -12.12 8.79 7.97
N GLN A 37 -12.16 9.30 9.21
CA GLN A 37 -10.96 9.76 9.88
C GLN A 37 -10.01 8.58 10.17
N ASP A 38 -10.54 7.45 10.66
CA ASP A 38 -9.73 6.26 10.91
C ASP A 38 -9.06 5.77 9.61
N ALA A 39 -9.77 5.81 8.49
CA ALA A 39 -9.21 5.46 7.18
C ALA A 39 -8.06 6.41 6.76
N THR A 40 -8.23 7.72 6.95
CA THR A 40 -7.16 8.71 6.71
C THR A 40 -5.94 8.43 7.59
N GLU A 41 -6.14 8.20 8.89
CA GLU A 41 -5.05 7.92 9.83
C GLU A 41 -4.29 6.64 9.45
N ILE A 42 -4.96 5.61 8.93
CA ILE A 42 -4.30 4.40 8.44
C ILE A 42 -3.34 4.72 7.28
N TYR A 43 -3.79 5.48 6.29
CA TYR A 43 -2.95 5.86 5.15
C TYR A 43 -1.80 6.80 5.55
N GLU A 44 -2.03 7.74 6.45
CA GLU A 44 -0.98 8.62 6.98
C GLU A 44 0.09 7.84 7.76
N ASN A 45 -0.31 6.89 8.60
CA ASN A 45 0.62 6.01 9.31
C ASN A 45 1.42 5.13 8.33
N ALA A 46 0.80 4.66 7.25
CA ALA A 46 1.50 3.90 6.22
C ALA A 46 2.58 4.75 5.51
N LEU A 47 2.28 6.02 5.21
CA LEU A 47 3.26 6.97 4.66
C LEU A 47 4.43 7.19 5.61
N MET A 48 4.15 7.47 6.88
CA MET A 48 5.20 7.66 7.90
C MET A 48 6.11 6.43 7.99
N LEU A 49 5.54 5.22 7.98
CA LEU A 49 6.33 3.99 8.04
C LEU A 49 7.20 3.79 6.79
N LEU A 50 6.71 4.14 5.60
CA LEU A 50 7.52 4.10 4.37
C LEU A 50 8.70 5.07 4.46
N GLU A 51 8.47 6.30 4.93
CA GLU A 51 9.53 7.30 5.11
C GLU A 51 10.58 6.84 6.13
N MET A 52 10.16 6.20 7.22
CA MET A 52 11.07 5.66 8.23
C MET A 52 11.89 4.46 7.73
N GLN A 53 11.34 3.67 6.80
CA GLN A 53 11.99 2.51 6.22
C GLN A 53 12.83 2.83 4.98
N GLN A 54 12.68 4.04 4.42
CA GLN A 54 13.44 4.51 3.28
C GLN A 54 14.94 4.59 3.64
N GLY A 55 15.65 3.49 3.37
CA GLY A 55 17.10 3.43 3.48
C GLY A 55 17.77 4.28 2.38
N ALA A 56 19.07 4.54 2.55
CA ALA A 56 19.84 5.34 1.60
C ALA A 56 20.23 4.59 0.30
N ASP A 57 19.64 3.42 0.02
CA ASP A 57 19.98 2.63 -1.16
C ASP A 57 19.25 3.19 -2.40
N PRO A 58 19.98 3.78 -3.37
CA PRO A 58 19.37 4.36 -4.57
C PRO A 58 18.70 3.32 -5.45
N ALA A 59 19.08 2.04 -5.36
CA ALA A 59 18.54 0.97 -6.19
C ALA A 59 17.05 0.71 -5.91
N VAL A 60 16.59 0.96 -4.67
CA VAL A 60 15.20 0.72 -4.24
C VAL A 60 14.38 2.01 -4.10
N GLN A 61 14.99 3.18 -4.29
CA GLN A 61 14.33 4.47 -4.09
C GLN A 61 13.04 4.63 -4.91
N HIS A 62 13.04 4.18 -6.17
CA HIS A 62 11.87 4.22 -7.05
C HIS A 62 10.67 3.40 -6.52
N VAL A 63 10.93 2.34 -5.74
CA VAL A 63 9.88 1.51 -5.13
C VAL A 63 9.17 2.29 -4.02
N TYR A 64 9.93 3.00 -3.18
CA TYR A 64 9.37 3.86 -2.12
C TYR A 64 8.58 5.03 -2.70
N GLU A 65 9.07 5.66 -3.76
CA GLU A 65 8.37 6.74 -4.47
C GLU A 65 7.03 6.27 -5.04
N THR A 66 7.03 5.10 -5.70
CA THR A 66 5.80 4.50 -6.24
C THR A 66 4.80 4.15 -5.14
N ALA A 67 5.27 3.55 -4.02
CA ALA A 67 4.41 3.22 -2.89
C ALA A 67 3.77 4.48 -2.26
N ARG A 68 4.54 5.57 -2.16
CA ARG A 68 4.07 6.87 -1.65
C ARG A 68 2.96 7.45 -2.54
N GLU A 69 3.16 7.48 -3.85
CA GLU A 69 2.16 7.98 -4.81
C GLU A 69 0.84 7.21 -4.72
N LEU A 70 0.91 5.88 -4.60
CA LEU A 70 -0.28 5.04 -4.47
C LEU A 70 -1.07 5.33 -3.19
N ILE A 71 -0.40 5.57 -2.05
CA ILE A 71 -1.09 5.91 -0.80
C ILE A 71 -1.67 7.33 -0.86
N GLU A 72 -0.92 8.29 -1.43
CA GLU A 72 -1.41 9.66 -1.60
C GLU A 72 -2.67 9.72 -2.48
N ALA A 73 -2.78 8.88 -3.51
CA ALA A 73 -3.97 8.76 -4.35
C ALA A 73 -5.22 8.32 -3.57
N HIS A 74 -5.07 7.49 -2.53
CA HIS A 74 -6.19 7.09 -1.67
C HIS A 74 -6.63 8.20 -0.71
N LEU A 75 -5.71 9.09 -0.32
CA LEU A 75 -6.00 10.26 0.53
C LEU A 75 -6.67 11.41 -0.24
N ARG A 76 -6.43 11.50 -1.55
CA ARG A 76 -6.97 12.55 -2.43
C ARG A 76 -7.60 11.95 -3.69
N PRO A 77 -8.71 11.18 -3.55
CA PRO A 77 -9.46 10.73 -4.70
C PRO A 77 -10.08 11.95 -5.39
N GLU A 78 -9.82 12.14 -6.69
CA GLU A 78 -10.50 13.16 -7.50
C GLU A 78 -12.02 12.97 -7.52
#